data_AF-A0A661NEH5-F1
#
_entry.id   AF-A0A661NEH5-F1
#
_cell.length_a   1.000
_cell.length_b   1.000
_cell.length_c   1.000
_cell.angle_alpha   90.00
_cell.angle_beta   90.00
_cell.angle_gamma   90.00
#
_symmetry.space_group_name_H-M   'P 1'
#
loop_
_entity.id
_entity.type
_entity.pdbx_description
1 polymer ?
#
loop_
_entity_poly.entity_id
_entity_poly.type
_entity_poly.pdbx_seq_one_letter_code
_entity_poly.pdbx_strand_id
1 'polypeptide(L)'
;MGEVDVHALRGVDIQLLKGEFMVLIGASGSGKSTLLNILGGLDVPTEGRVFYGDWELTQADDAELTKYRRDNVGFVFQFYNLIPSLTARENVELVTEISLDPMDPADALDMVGLGDRIDHFPAQLSGGEQQRVAIARAVAKQPSVLMCDEPTGALDYKTGLRVLEVIDRVNRELGTTTAVITHNVPIAAMADRVVSLADGRIESVHENAEKIAVEDIRW
;
A
#
# COMPACT_ATOMS: atom_id res chain seq x y z
N MET A 1 10.74 11.54 35.75
CA MET A 1 9.90 10.54 35.07
C MET A 1 10.72 10.07 33.88
N GLY A 2 11.19 8.82 33.91
CA GLY A 2 12.11 8.30 32.88
C GLY A 2 11.37 8.10 31.57
N GLU A 3 12.04 8.42 30.46
CA GLU A 3 11.59 8.02 29.12
C GLU A 3 11.48 6.50 29.09
N VAL A 4 10.28 6.01 28.78
CA VAL A 4 10.05 4.58 28.53
C VAL A 4 10.24 4.39 27.04
N ASP A 5 11.27 3.63 26.65
CA ASP A 5 11.47 3.27 25.25
C ASP A 5 10.32 2.38 24.77
N VAL A 6 9.62 2.81 23.72
CA VAL A 6 8.52 2.08 23.11
C VAL A 6 9.03 1.34 21.88
N HIS A 7 9.16 0.02 21.98
CA HIS A 7 9.53 -0.82 20.84
C HIS A 7 8.31 -1.11 19.96
N ALA A 8 8.26 -0.48 18.79
CA ALA A 8 7.21 -0.68 17.79
C ALA A 8 7.27 -2.09 17.15
N LEU A 9 8.47 -2.61 16.92
CA LEU A 9 8.73 -3.96 16.42
C LEU A 9 9.72 -4.69 17.35
N ARG A 10 9.54 -6.00 17.51
CA ARG A 10 10.25 -6.82 18.51
C ARG A 10 10.79 -8.12 17.91
N GLY A 11 11.63 -7.98 16.88
CA GLY A 11 12.20 -9.13 16.15
C GLY A 11 11.17 -9.79 15.24
N VAL A 12 10.89 -9.13 14.11
CA VAL A 12 9.93 -9.58 13.10
C VAL A 12 10.68 -10.15 11.91
N ASP A 13 10.41 -11.43 11.59
CA ASP A 13 10.91 -12.08 10.38
C ASP A 13 9.75 -12.22 9.38
N ILE A 14 9.81 -11.47 8.29
CA ILE A 14 8.79 -11.47 7.24
C ILE A 14 9.42 -11.40 5.86
N GLN A 15 8.74 -11.99 4.89
CA GLN A 15 9.10 -11.92 3.47
C GLN A 15 7.86 -11.60 2.68
N LEU A 16 7.95 -10.71 1.70
CA LEU A 16 6.88 -10.43 0.74
C LEU A 16 7.30 -11.03 -0.61
N LEU A 17 6.56 -12.01 -1.10
CA LEU A 17 6.94 -12.79 -2.28
C LEU A 17 6.47 -12.11 -3.56
N LYS A 18 7.22 -12.27 -4.65
CA LYS A 18 6.93 -11.59 -5.92
C LYS A 18 5.52 -11.93 -6.42
N GLY A 19 4.72 -10.91 -6.70
CA GLY A 19 3.36 -11.03 -7.25
C GLY A 19 2.28 -11.42 -6.22
N GLU A 20 2.68 -11.66 -4.97
CA GLU A 20 1.78 -12.04 -3.89
C GLU A 20 0.89 -10.87 -3.45
N PHE A 21 -0.34 -11.17 -3.05
CA PHE A 21 -1.22 -10.29 -2.30
C PHE A 21 -1.19 -10.69 -0.81
N MET A 22 -0.41 -9.97 0.00
CA MET A 22 -0.35 -10.16 1.45
C MET A 22 -1.28 -9.19 2.19
N VAL A 23 -1.97 -9.68 3.22
CA VAL A 23 -2.67 -8.84 4.20
C VAL A 23 -2.05 -8.97 5.58
N LEU A 24 -1.64 -7.85 6.18
CA LEU A 24 -1.18 -7.77 7.57
C LEU A 24 -2.31 -7.24 8.46
N ILE A 25 -2.78 -8.08 9.37
CA ILE A 25 -3.82 -7.73 10.34
C ILE A 25 -3.24 -7.48 11.74
N GLY A 26 -3.92 -6.65 12.52
CA GLY A 26 -3.55 -6.42 13.91
C GLY A 26 -4.22 -5.20 14.52
N ALA A 27 -4.27 -5.12 15.85
CA ALA A 27 -4.85 -3.98 16.55
C ALA A 27 -4.10 -2.66 16.26
N SER A 28 -4.74 -1.53 16.53
CA SER A 28 -4.05 -0.23 16.48
C SER A 28 -2.86 -0.23 17.45
N GLY A 29 -1.72 0.31 17.02
CA GLY A 29 -0.48 0.30 17.80
C GLY A 29 0.33 -1.00 17.77
N SER A 30 -0.08 -2.02 17.01
CA SER A 30 0.66 -3.30 16.97
C SER A 30 1.98 -3.29 16.20
N GLY A 31 2.31 -2.17 15.52
CA GLY A 31 3.55 -2.00 14.74
C GLY A 31 3.39 -2.11 13.22
N LYS A 32 2.17 -2.29 12.69
CA LYS A 32 1.91 -2.51 11.26
C LYS A 32 2.46 -1.40 10.35
N SER A 33 2.10 -0.15 10.63
CA SER A 33 2.55 1.00 9.82
C SER A 33 4.06 1.19 9.92
N THR A 34 4.67 0.93 11.08
CA THR A 34 6.14 0.92 11.22
C THR A 34 6.77 -0.15 10.33
N LEU A 35 6.25 -1.38 10.34
CA LEU A 35 6.74 -2.45 9.47
C LEU A 35 6.58 -2.09 7.99
N LEU A 36 5.41 -1.59 7.58
CA LEU A 36 5.16 -1.18 6.20
C LEU A 36 6.09 -0.03 5.77
N ASN A 37 6.32 0.96 6.63
CA ASN A 37 7.24 2.07 6.36
C ASN A 37 8.68 1.58 6.19
N ILE A 38 9.14 0.65 7.03
CA ILE A 38 10.46 0.04 6.92
C ILE A 38 10.60 -0.74 5.60
N LEU A 39 9.63 -1.61 5.28
CA LEU A 39 9.64 -2.38 4.02
C LEU A 39 9.59 -1.50 2.77
N GLY A 40 8.86 -0.39 2.85
CA GLY A 40 8.76 0.60 1.78
C GLY A 40 9.88 1.64 1.79
N GLY A 41 10.86 1.53 2.70
CA GLY A 41 12.04 2.41 2.76
C GLY A 41 11.74 3.84 3.16
N LEU A 42 10.63 4.10 3.86
CA LEU A 42 10.33 5.40 4.49
C LEU A 42 10.95 5.54 5.88
N ASP A 43 11.35 4.43 6.48
CA ASP A 43 11.99 4.36 7.79
C ASP A 43 13.06 3.26 7.75
N VAL A 44 13.99 3.30 8.72
CA VAL A 44 15.07 2.31 8.85
C VAL A 44 14.95 1.57 10.18
N PRO A 45 15.18 0.25 10.20
CA PRO A 45 15.10 -0.49 11.46
C PRO A 45 16.24 -0.08 12.39
N THR A 46 15.95 0.02 13.68
CA THR A 46 17.00 0.22 14.71
C THR A 46 17.92 -1.01 14.81
N GLU A 47 17.36 -2.20 14.66
CA GLU A 47 18.06 -3.48 14.62
C GLU A 47 17.40 -4.41 13.60
N GLY A 48 18.19 -5.30 13.00
CA GLY A 48 17.73 -6.23 11.96
C GLY A 48 18.21 -5.82 10.57
N ARG A 49 17.68 -6.47 9.54
CA ARG A 49 18.05 -6.21 8.15
C ARG A 49 16.82 -6.26 7.24
N VAL A 50 16.83 -5.43 6.21
CA VAL A 50 15.78 -5.32 5.20
C VAL A 50 16.41 -5.44 3.84
N PHE A 51 15.83 -6.29 3.00
CA PHE A 51 16.33 -6.56 1.66
C PHE A 51 15.21 -6.38 0.63
N TYR A 52 15.57 -5.84 -0.52
CA TYR A 52 14.77 -5.88 -1.74
C TYR A 52 15.53 -6.67 -2.81
N GLY A 53 15.14 -7.93 -3.02
CA GLY A 53 15.96 -8.87 -3.78
C GLY A 53 17.33 -9.02 -3.10
N ASP A 54 18.40 -8.77 -3.84
CA ASP A 54 19.78 -8.80 -3.32
C ASP A 54 20.25 -7.44 -2.75
N TRP A 55 19.40 -6.40 -2.79
CA TRP A 55 19.74 -5.07 -2.30
C TRP A 55 19.43 -4.94 -0.81
N GLU A 56 20.45 -4.79 0.03
CA GLU A 56 20.29 -4.46 1.45
C GLU A 56 19.95 -2.98 1.64
N LEU A 57 18.74 -2.69 2.15
CA LEU A 57 18.24 -1.34 2.36
C LEU A 57 18.63 -0.75 3.73
N THR A 58 19.00 -1.60 4.69
CA THR A 58 19.32 -1.16 6.06
C THR A 58 20.53 -0.24 6.16
N GLN A 59 21.49 -0.39 5.24
CA GLN A 59 22.70 0.43 5.17
C GLN A 59 22.61 1.50 4.06
N ALA A 60 21.46 1.61 3.40
CA ALA A 60 21.28 2.53 2.30
C ALA A 60 21.24 3.98 2.78
N ASP A 61 21.88 4.88 2.03
CA ASP A 61 21.76 6.31 2.29
C ASP A 61 20.42 6.89 1.79
N ASP A 62 20.16 8.16 2.10
CA ASP A 62 18.91 8.84 1.70
C ASP A 62 18.68 8.84 0.18
N ALA A 63 19.75 8.92 -0.61
CA ALA A 63 19.66 8.94 -2.07
C ALA A 63 19.31 7.54 -2.61
N GLU A 64 19.92 6.51 -2.04
CA GLU A 64 19.64 5.10 -2.32
C GLU A 64 18.19 4.73 -1.94
N LEU A 65 17.72 5.11 -0.75
CA LEU A 65 16.33 4.90 -0.35
C LEU A 65 15.35 5.71 -1.21
N THR A 66 15.73 6.93 -1.63
CA THR A 66 14.93 7.72 -2.57
C THR A 66 14.79 7.02 -3.91
N LYS A 67 15.88 6.44 -4.43
CA LYS A 67 15.87 5.64 -5.65
C LYS A 67 15.02 4.38 -5.50
N TYR A 68 15.16 3.65 -4.40
CA TYR A 68 14.34 2.47 -4.10
C TYR A 68 12.85 2.82 -4.13
N ARG A 69 12.45 3.87 -3.40
CA ARG A 69 11.07 4.35 -3.35
C ARG A 69 10.57 4.76 -4.72
N ARG A 70 11.32 5.57 -5.46
CA ARG A 70 10.97 6.04 -6.80
C ARG A 70 10.74 4.88 -7.76
N ASP A 71 11.69 3.96 -7.85
CA ASP A 71 11.74 2.96 -8.90
C ASP A 71 10.88 1.71 -8.57
N ASN A 72 10.66 1.40 -7.28
CA ASN A 72 10.08 0.10 -6.89
C ASN A 72 8.80 0.19 -6.07
N VAL A 73 8.58 1.24 -5.26
CA VAL A 73 7.53 1.22 -4.20
C VAL A 73 6.40 2.21 -4.44
N GLY A 74 5.19 1.75 -4.71
CA GLY A 74 3.99 2.57 -4.71
C GLY A 74 3.36 2.61 -3.31
N PHE A 75 2.94 3.79 -2.85
CA PHE A 75 2.25 3.93 -1.56
C PHE A 75 0.82 4.41 -1.72
N VAL A 76 -0.08 3.77 -1.00
CA VAL A 76 -1.49 4.13 -0.89
C VAL A 76 -1.80 4.31 0.59
N PHE A 77 -2.05 5.54 1.03
CA PHE A 77 -2.30 5.88 2.44
C PHE A 77 -3.78 6.03 2.73
N GLN A 78 -4.17 5.82 3.99
CA GLN A 78 -5.54 5.99 4.50
C GLN A 78 -6.13 7.39 4.23
N PHE A 79 -5.31 8.44 4.30
CA PHE A 79 -5.76 9.82 4.11
C PHE A 79 -5.53 10.36 2.69
N TYR A 80 -5.32 9.49 1.71
CA TYR A 80 -5.15 9.77 0.27
C TYR A 80 -3.90 10.60 -0.10
N ASN A 81 -3.51 11.57 0.74
CA ASN A 81 -2.42 12.52 0.55
C ASN A 81 -2.45 13.19 -0.84
N LEU A 82 -3.64 13.56 -1.34
CA LEU A 82 -3.79 14.30 -2.59
C LEU A 82 -3.49 15.79 -2.37
N ILE A 83 -2.91 16.45 -3.37
CA ILE A 83 -2.70 17.90 -3.38
C ILE A 83 -4.03 18.57 -3.76
N PRO A 84 -4.67 19.35 -2.87
CA PRO A 84 -6.04 19.84 -3.09
C PRO A 84 -6.17 20.82 -4.28
N SER A 85 -5.10 21.51 -4.63
CA SER A 85 -5.05 22.50 -5.71
C SER A 85 -4.79 21.91 -7.09
N LEU A 86 -4.59 20.59 -7.18
CA LEU A 86 -4.34 19.87 -8.43
C LEU A 86 -5.54 19.00 -8.77
N THR A 87 -5.81 18.83 -10.05
CA THR A 87 -6.81 17.88 -10.58
C THR A 87 -6.39 16.43 -10.31
N ALA A 88 -7.29 15.47 -10.56
CA ALA A 88 -6.99 14.05 -10.46
C ALA A 88 -5.81 13.68 -11.37
N ARG A 89 -5.81 14.17 -12.62
CA ARG A 89 -4.71 14.00 -13.57
C ARG A 89 -3.39 14.53 -13.05
N GLU A 90 -3.38 15.79 -12.62
CA GLU A 90 -2.17 16.46 -12.15
C GLU A 90 -1.60 15.77 -10.90
N ASN A 91 -2.46 15.26 -10.01
CA ASN A 91 -2.02 14.47 -8.86
C ASN A 91 -1.28 13.19 -9.28
N VAL A 92 -1.71 12.54 -10.36
CA VAL A 92 -1.07 11.35 -10.92
C VAL A 92 0.23 11.73 -11.65
N GLU A 93 0.24 12.83 -12.40
CA GLU A 93 1.39 13.31 -13.17
C GLU A 93 2.64 13.59 -12.31
N LEU A 94 2.46 14.02 -11.06
CA LEU A 94 3.57 14.30 -10.15
C LEU A 94 4.57 13.14 -10.02
N VAL A 95 4.08 11.90 -10.05
CA VAL A 95 4.97 10.73 -9.93
C VAL A 95 5.51 10.25 -11.27
N THR A 96 4.81 10.56 -12.37
CA THR A 96 5.24 10.14 -13.70
C THR A 96 6.46 10.94 -14.15
N GLU A 97 6.56 12.21 -13.75
CA GLU A 97 7.72 13.08 -14.04
C GLU A 97 9.04 12.57 -13.43
N ILE A 98 8.96 11.77 -12.38
CA ILE A 98 10.13 11.21 -11.69
C ILE A 98 10.33 9.72 -11.96
N SER A 99 9.45 9.08 -12.75
CA SER A 99 9.56 7.67 -13.12
C SER A 99 10.32 7.50 -14.43
N LEU A 100 11.02 6.37 -14.60
CA LEU A 100 11.75 6.06 -15.83
C LEU A 100 10.82 5.58 -16.96
N ASP A 101 9.79 4.82 -16.63
CA ASP A 101 8.82 4.23 -17.56
C ASP A 101 7.42 4.31 -16.94
N PRO A 102 6.80 5.51 -16.89
CA PRO A 102 5.47 5.67 -16.34
C PRO A 102 4.37 5.26 -17.33
N MET A 103 3.28 4.74 -16.78
CA MET A 103 1.98 4.68 -17.44
C MET A 103 1.43 6.09 -17.66
N ASP A 104 0.68 6.29 -18.75
CA ASP A 104 -0.01 7.55 -18.97
C ASP A 104 -0.98 7.85 -17.80
N PRO A 105 -1.01 9.07 -17.25
CA PRO A 105 -1.92 9.44 -16.17
C PRO A 105 -3.40 9.18 -16.46
N ALA A 106 -3.83 9.33 -17.72
CA ALA A 106 -5.21 9.03 -18.12
C ALA A 106 -5.47 7.52 -18.08
N ASP A 107 -4.54 6.71 -18.59
CA ASP A 107 -4.64 5.24 -18.53
C ASP A 107 -4.67 4.73 -17.08
N ALA A 108 -3.86 5.33 -16.20
CA ALA A 108 -3.86 5.00 -14.77
C ALA A 108 -5.19 5.35 -14.09
N LEU A 109 -5.81 6.49 -14.47
CA LEU A 109 -7.13 6.87 -13.98
C LEU A 109 -8.24 5.98 -14.53
N ASP A 110 -8.17 5.59 -15.80
CA ASP A 110 -9.09 4.64 -16.41
C ASP A 110 -8.99 3.26 -15.74
N MET A 111 -7.78 2.81 -15.44
CA MET A 111 -7.52 1.59 -14.69
C MET A 111 -8.09 1.60 -13.28
N VAL A 112 -8.50 2.75 -12.74
CA VAL A 112 -9.23 2.84 -11.46
C VAL A 112 -10.69 3.31 -11.64
N GLY A 113 -11.19 3.34 -12.88
CA GLY A 113 -12.56 3.70 -13.22
C GLY A 113 -12.86 5.20 -13.06
N LEU A 114 -11.88 6.07 -13.33
CA LEU A 114 -11.95 7.52 -13.16
C LEU A 114 -11.67 8.33 -14.43
N GLY A 115 -11.77 7.73 -15.63
CA GLY A 115 -11.59 8.44 -16.91
C GLY A 115 -12.42 9.72 -17.03
N ASP A 116 -13.72 9.62 -16.73
CA ASP A 116 -14.65 10.76 -16.78
C ASP A 116 -14.41 11.81 -15.67
N ARG A 117 -13.45 11.55 -14.76
CA ARG A 117 -13.12 12.38 -13.59
C ARG A 117 -11.75 13.02 -13.68
N ILE A 118 -11.06 12.90 -14.81
CA ILE A 118 -9.66 13.30 -14.99
C ILE A 118 -9.37 14.77 -14.57
N ASP A 119 -10.27 15.69 -14.89
CA ASP A 119 -10.10 17.14 -14.61
C ASP A 119 -10.73 17.60 -13.27
N HIS A 120 -11.21 16.67 -12.44
CA HIS A 120 -11.83 17.04 -11.16
C HIS A 120 -10.77 17.28 -10.08
N PHE A 121 -10.95 18.33 -9.29
CA PHE A 121 -10.17 18.57 -8.07
C PHE A 121 -10.62 17.63 -6.94
N PRO A 122 -9.75 17.29 -5.97
CA PRO A 122 -10.10 16.44 -4.82
C PRO A 122 -11.38 16.85 -4.10
N ALA A 123 -11.64 18.16 -3.96
CA ALA A 123 -12.87 18.67 -3.33
C ALA A 123 -14.17 18.33 -4.09
N GLN A 124 -14.08 17.93 -5.36
CA GLN A 124 -15.20 17.53 -6.21
C GLN A 124 -15.38 16.00 -6.27
N LEU A 125 -14.49 15.24 -5.62
CA LEU A 125 -14.48 13.79 -5.61
C LEU A 125 -14.95 13.26 -4.26
N SER A 126 -15.73 12.18 -4.28
CA SER A 126 -16.04 11.41 -3.07
C SER A 126 -14.78 10.78 -2.47
N GLY A 127 -14.81 10.39 -1.19
CA GLY A 127 -13.66 9.76 -0.53
C GLY A 127 -13.15 8.51 -1.25
N GLY A 128 -14.07 7.69 -1.78
CA GLY A 128 -13.69 6.53 -2.60
C GLY A 128 -13.05 6.88 -3.93
N GLU A 129 -13.53 7.93 -4.59
CA GLU A 129 -12.89 8.45 -5.80
C GLU A 129 -11.51 9.02 -5.48
N GLN A 130 -11.34 9.76 -4.38
CA GLN A 130 -10.04 10.26 -3.94
C GLN A 130 -9.05 9.12 -3.61
N GLN A 131 -9.51 8.07 -2.93
CA GLN A 131 -8.70 6.87 -2.67
C GLN A 131 -8.26 6.21 -3.98
N ARG A 132 -9.16 6.13 -4.98
CA ARG A 132 -8.83 5.59 -6.30
C ARG A 132 -7.86 6.49 -7.07
N VAL A 133 -7.93 7.82 -6.96
CA VAL A 133 -6.88 8.71 -7.48
C VAL A 133 -5.54 8.44 -6.80
N ALA A 134 -5.53 8.22 -5.47
CA ALA A 134 -4.30 7.87 -4.75
C ALA A 134 -3.71 6.52 -5.24
N ILE A 135 -4.56 5.54 -5.55
CA ILE A 135 -4.14 4.28 -6.18
C ILE A 135 -3.60 4.54 -7.60
N ALA A 136 -4.32 5.28 -8.45
CA ALA A 136 -3.87 5.66 -9.79
C ALA A 136 -2.47 6.30 -9.75
N ARG A 137 -2.24 7.24 -8.83
CA ARG A 137 -0.93 7.84 -8.60
C ARG A 137 0.12 6.81 -8.19
N ALA A 138 -0.21 5.88 -7.29
CA ALA A 138 0.74 4.85 -6.87
C ALA A 138 1.10 3.86 -8.00
N VAL A 139 0.16 3.54 -8.90
CA VAL A 139 0.36 2.56 -9.98
C VAL A 139 0.90 3.18 -11.26
N ALA A 140 0.70 4.49 -11.49
CA ALA A 140 1.15 5.17 -12.71
C ALA A 140 2.67 5.08 -12.92
N LYS A 141 3.44 4.92 -11.85
CA LYS A 141 4.90 4.70 -11.93
C LYS A 141 5.30 3.24 -12.19
N GLN A 142 4.33 2.33 -12.31
CA GLN A 142 4.53 0.89 -12.46
C GLN A 142 5.43 0.25 -11.39
N PRO A 143 5.07 0.36 -10.09
CA PRO A 143 5.89 -0.18 -9.01
C PRO A 143 5.98 -1.70 -9.05
N SER A 144 7.13 -2.24 -8.62
CA SER A 144 7.24 -3.67 -8.33
C SER A 144 6.50 -4.08 -7.06
N VAL A 145 6.37 -3.16 -6.09
CA VAL A 145 5.70 -3.37 -4.81
C VAL A 145 4.70 -2.25 -4.51
N LEU A 146 3.46 -2.62 -4.22
CA LEU A 146 2.40 -1.71 -3.79
C LEU A 146 2.13 -1.89 -2.29
N MET A 147 2.36 -0.84 -1.52
CA MET A 147 2.16 -0.80 -0.07
C MET A 147 0.90 0.01 0.24
N CYS A 148 -0.09 -0.63 0.87
CA CYS A 148 -1.36 0.00 1.21
C CYS A 148 -1.54 0.08 2.73
N ASP A 149 -1.56 1.29 3.26
CA ASP A 149 -1.85 1.58 4.67
C ASP A 149 -3.33 1.91 4.85
N GLU A 150 -4.09 0.95 5.39
CA GLU A 150 -5.52 1.06 5.69
C GLU A 150 -6.34 1.68 4.54
N PRO A 151 -6.27 1.13 3.31
CA PRO A 151 -6.83 1.76 2.11
C PRO A 151 -8.36 1.93 2.15
N THR A 152 -9.04 1.27 3.08
CA THR A 152 -10.49 1.36 3.29
C THR A 152 -10.88 1.99 4.63
N GLY A 153 -9.91 2.40 5.47
CA GLY A 153 -10.17 2.80 6.86
C GLY A 153 -11.02 4.05 7.01
N ALA A 154 -11.11 4.89 5.98
CA ALA A 154 -11.91 6.11 5.95
C ALA A 154 -13.21 5.99 5.11
N LEU A 155 -13.56 4.78 4.65
CA LEU A 155 -14.61 4.56 3.66
C LEU A 155 -15.76 3.72 4.21
N ASP A 156 -16.97 3.93 3.69
CA ASP A 156 -18.09 3.01 3.94
C ASP A 156 -17.86 1.65 3.25
N TYR A 157 -18.58 0.63 3.70
CA TYR A 157 -18.47 -0.75 3.22
C TYR A 157 -18.46 -0.86 1.69
N LYS A 158 -19.46 -0.29 1.01
CA LYS A 158 -19.62 -0.46 -0.45
C LYS A 158 -18.49 0.23 -1.20
N THR A 159 -18.08 1.38 -0.72
CA THR A 159 -16.97 2.13 -1.30
C THR A 159 -15.63 1.43 -1.03
N GLY A 160 -15.45 0.85 0.15
CA GLY A 160 -14.27 0.06 0.51
C GLY A 160 -14.09 -1.17 -0.37
N LEU A 161 -15.17 -1.91 -0.66
CA LEU A 161 -15.12 -3.04 -1.61
C LEU A 161 -14.61 -2.62 -2.98
N ARG A 162 -15.12 -1.51 -3.54
CA ARG A 162 -14.66 -1.00 -4.85
C ARG A 162 -13.19 -0.62 -4.85
N VAL A 163 -12.67 -0.11 -3.74
CA VAL A 163 -11.25 0.20 -3.59
C VAL A 163 -10.42 -1.08 -3.56
N LEU A 164 -10.86 -2.10 -2.81
CA LEU A 164 -10.20 -3.41 -2.77
C LEU A 164 -10.23 -4.13 -4.13
N GLU A 165 -11.33 -4.03 -4.88
CA GLU A 165 -11.45 -4.54 -6.25
C GLU A 165 -10.39 -3.93 -7.16
N VAL A 166 -10.15 -2.62 -7.05
CA VAL A 166 -9.11 -1.93 -7.82
C VAL A 166 -7.72 -2.42 -7.41
N ILE A 167 -7.45 -2.60 -6.12
CA ILE A 167 -6.14 -3.08 -5.63
C ILE A 167 -5.89 -4.53 -6.08
N ASP A 168 -6.88 -5.43 -5.99
CA ASP A 168 -6.77 -6.81 -6.49
C ASP A 168 -6.57 -6.84 -8.01
N ARG A 169 -7.30 -6.01 -8.76
CA ARG A 169 -7.11 -5.87 -10.21
C ARG A 169 -5.68 -5.45 -10.55
N VAL A 170 -5.17 -4.42 -9.89
CA VAL A 170 -3.79 -3.92 -10.09
C VAL A 170 -2.77 -5.04 -9.84
N ASN A 171 -2.89 -5.75 -8.72
CA ASN A 171 -2.03 -6.89 -8.40
C ASN A 171 -2.06 -7.96 -9.50
N ARG A 172 -3.24 -8.34 -9.98
CA ARG A 172 -3.43 -9.42 -10.95
C ARG A 172 -3.01 -9.04 -12.38
N GLU A 173 -3.34 -7.83 -12.82
CA GLU A 173 -3.09 -7.38 -14.20
C GLU A 173 -1.65 -6.90 -14.39
N LEU A 174 -1.08 -6.21 -13.40
CA LEU A 174 0.28 -5.68 -13.47
C LEU A 174 1.33 -6.61 -12.83
N GLY A 175 0.90 -7.65 -12.12
CA GLY A 175 1.80 -8.55 -11.39
C GLY A 175 2.53 -7.86 -10.24
N THR A 176 2.01 -6.75 -9.73
CA THR A 176 2.63 -6.02 -8.61
C THR A 176 2.57 -6.86 -7.36
N THR A 177 3.66 -6.89 -6.60
CA THR A 177 3.63 -7.47 -5.27
C THR A 177 2.87 -6.53 -4.34
N THR A 178 1.82 -6.96 -3.65
CA THR A 178 0.93 -6.06 -2.91
C THR A 178 0.86 -6.45 -1.45
N ALA A 179 1.07 -5.48 -0.56
CA ALA A 179 0.87 -5.63 0.88
C ALA A 179 -0.18 -4.63 1.37
N VAL A 180 -1.24 -5.13 1.99
CA VAL A 180 -2.28 -4.32 2.62
C VAL A 180 -2.20 -4.49 4.12
N ILE A 181 -2.04 -3.40 4.87
CA ILE A 181 -2.19 -3.44 6.32
C ILE A 181 -3.57 -2.93 6.71
N THR A 182 -4.23 -3.60 7.65
CA THR A 182 -5.58 -3.25 8.07
C THR A 182 -5.90 -3.80 9.45
N HIS A 183 -6.90 -3.24 10.11
CA HIS A 183 -7.55 -3.86 11.27
C HIS A 183 -8.86 -4.58 10.90
N ASN A 184 -9.30 -4.51 9.64
CA ASN A 184 -10.53 -5.13 9.15
C ASN A 184 -10.27 -6.59 8.73
N VAL A 185 -10.52 -7.52 9.65
CA VAL A 185 -10.18 -8.95 9.51
C VAL A 185 -10.76 -9.61 8.26
N PRO A 186 -12.03 -9.37 7.86
CA PRO A 186 -12.58 -9.95 6.63
C PRO A 186 -11.80 -9.66 5.33
N ILE A 187 -11.02 -8.58 5.24
CA ILE A 187 -10.13 -8.32 4.09
C ILE A 187 -9.06 -9.42 3.95
N ALA A 188 -8.70 -10.11 5.04
CA ALA A 188 -7.73 -11.19 5.00
C ALA A 188 -8.15 -12.34 4.05
N ALA A 189 -9.44 -12.53 3.80
CA ALA A 189 -9.96 -13.61 2.96
C ALA A 189 -9.63 -13.49 1.46
N MET A 190 -9.29 -12.29 0.97
CA MET A 190 -8.88 -12.07 -0.43
C MET A 190 -7.36 -12.15 -0.64
N ALA A 191 -6.59 -12.31 0.43
CA ALA A 191 -5.13 -12.39 0.37
C ALA A 191 -4.66 -13.78 -0.08
N ASP A 192 -3.49 -13.87 -0.67
CA ASP A 192 -2.77 -15.14 -0.78
C ASP A 192 -2.24 -15.56 0.60
N ARG A 193 -1.73 -14.59 1.36
CA ARG A 193 -1.18 -14.80 2.70
C ARG A 193 -1.61 -13.72 3.69
N VAL A 194 -1.91 -14.16 4.90
CA VAL A 194 -2.34 -13.34 6.02
C VAL A 194 -1.30 -13.43 7.11
N VAL A 195 -0.88 -12.28 7.63
CA VAL A 195 0.06 -12.17 8.75
C VAL A 195 -0.63 -11.42 9.88
N SER A 196 -0.66 -12.00 11.09
CA SER A 196 -1.15 -11.32 12.30
C SER A 196 0.01 -10.69 13.05
N LEU A 197 -0.09 -9.40 13.36
CA LEU A 197 0.88 -8.64 14.14
C LEU A 197 0.26 -8.14 15.45
N ALA A 198 0.86 -8.52 16.57
CA ALA A 198 0.47 -8.10 17.92
C ALA A 198 1.71 -7.73 18.74
N ASP A 199 1.65 -6.62 19.47
CA ASP A 199 2.73 -6.10 20.32
C ASP A 199 4.12 -6.11 19.66
N GLY A 200 4.18 -5.73 18.38
CA GLY A 200 5.42 -5.67 17.59
C GLY A 200 5.98 -7.03 17.17
N ARG A 201 5.22 -8.12 17.30
CA ARG A 201 5.62 -9.49 16.91
C ARG A 201 4.63 -10.09 15.93
N ILE A 202 5.11 -10.96 15.05
CA ILE A 202 4.23 -11.83 14.26
C ILE A 202 3.67 -12.90 15.18
N GLU A 203 2.35 -12.92 15.31
CA GLU A 203 1.62 -13.91 16.09
C GLU A 203 1.30 -15.15 15.25
N SER A 204 0.94 -14.96 13.98
CA SER A 204 0.61 -16.04 13.06
C SER A 204 0.84 -15.65 11.60
N VAL A 205 1.09 -16.66 10.78
CA VAL A 205 1.14 -16.57 9.32
C VAL A 205 0.26 -17.67 8.76
N HIS A 206 -0.65 -17.32 7.87
CA HIS A 206 -1.61 -18.24 7.26
C HIS A 206 -1.67 -18.00 5.75
N GLU A 207 -1.55 -19.06 4.97
CA GLU A 207 -1.78 -19.02 3.52
C GLU A 207 -3.21 -19.48 3.24
N ASN A 208 -3.96 -18.68 2.49
CA ASN A 208 -5.30 -19.05 2.09
C ASN A 208 -5.23 -20.08 0.97
N ALA A 209 -5.85 -21.24 1.16
CA ALA A 209 -5.93 -22.26 0.12
C ALA A 209 -6.75 -21.80 -1.10
N GLU A 210 -7.78 -21.00 -0.85
CA GLU A 210 -8.61 -20.36 -1.87
C GLU A 210 -8.89 -18.91 -1.46
N LYS A 211 -8.67 -17.98 -2.38
CA LYS A 211 -9.01 -16.57 -2.21
C LYS A 211 -10.52 -16.37 -2.41
N ILE A 212 -11.14 -15.62 -1.51
CA ILE A 212 -12.51 -15.14 -1.69
C ILE A 212 -12.45 -13.92 -2.63
N ALA A 213 -13.36 -13.88 -3.62
CA ALA A 213 -13.52 -12.72 -4.49
C ALA A 213 -13.93 -11.49 -3.66
N VAL A 214 -13.44 -10.31 -4.03
CA VAL A 214 -13.72 -9.09 -3.25
C VAL A 214 -15.22 -8.85 -3.04
N GLU A 215 -16.03 -9.11 -4.07
CA GLU A 215 -17.49 -8.98 -4.04
C GLU A 215 -18.19 -9.89 -3.02
N ASP A 216 -17.55 -11.00 -2.63
CA ASP A 216 -18.08 -11.98 -1.68
C ASP A 216 -17.63 -11.74 -0.24
N ILE A 217 -16.70 -10.80 -0.01
CA ILE A 217 -16.27 -10.43 1.34
C ILE A 217 -17.45 -9.81 2.09
N ARG A 218 -17.67 -10.23 3.34
CA ARG A 218 -18.68 -9.67 4.24
C ARG A 218 -18.06 -9.27 5.58
N TRP A 219 -18.32 -8.05 6.04
CA TRP A 219 -17.88 -7.55 7.34
C TRP A 219 -18.91 -6.64 8.02
#